data_AF-A0A0G0YQV0-F1
#
_entry.id   AF-A0A0G0YQV0-F1
#
_cell.length_a   1.000
_cell.length_b   1.000
_cell.length_c   1.000
_cell.angle_alpha   90.00
_cell.angle_beta   90.00
_cell.angle_gamma   90.00
#
_symmetry.space_group_name_H-M   'P 1'
#
loop_
_entity.id
_entity.type
_entity.pdbx_description
1 polymer ?
#
loop_
_entity_poly.entity_id
_entity_poly.type
_entity_poly.pdbx_seq_one_letter_code
_entity_poly.pdbx_strand_id
1 'polypeptide(L)'
;MEKINSPEFENLSIQQKEEIILHHKRNFIKKVAIAIVALSALIALTVFALKIRKEMIQDRVRFVSNPPAEIPVVITPEENPETEKEYSNTTLQISFRYPVETKLTESFDTEKGEGKIEVLYSKDNNFEFLEGYKVTITVFSTKIRDLNQFAATRLEAMRTVCPESAIYSGIGAGKMGQYDSLYYQIDYCNGYYRNYYISFGGKFFEVSRFFKGDIGFRQQYETTTIGIINTITLLPQRFEITEFLKSVLDAQSGVAFEYPSHLVNNCSIPMPTETTYRVILSMCEENQKEAGVIIAVKQITKEATFESALQTEINKMSDDFFAAKGYPPKGIEERYTYNGESAVKITGYSWKDAYYIFVNTTSSKGEPQVILIGVKEGSPEFKTTIDNILSSIKFRQ
;
A
#
# COMPACT_ATOMS: atom_id res chain seq x y z
N MET A 1 -10.41 -19.67 -56.67
CA MET A 1 -9.87 -18.51 -57.41
C MET A 1 -9.25 -18.90 -58.76
N GLU A 2 -8.87 -20.16 -58.99
CA GLU A 2 -8.23 -20.58 -60.26
C GLU A 2 -9.06 -20.45 -61.54
N LYS A 3 -10.40 -20.38 -61.49
CA LYS A 3 -11.24 -20.22 -62.70
C LYS A 3 -11.49 -18.78 -63.17
N ILE A 4 -11.03 -17.76 -62.43
CA ILE A 4 -11.24 -16.35 -62.80
C ILE A 4 -10.08 -15.79 -63.64
N ASN A 5 -8.93 -16.48 -63.65
CA ASN A 5 -7.74 -16.09 -64.41
C ASN A 5 -7.49 -17.01 -65.63
N SER A 6 -8.52 -17.69 -66.17
CA SER A 6 -8.38 -18.45 -67.41
C SER A 6 -8.76 -17.59 -68.63
N PRO A 7 -8.09 -17.75 -69.78
CA PRO A 7 -8.38 -17.00 -71.01
C PRO A 7 -9.78 -17.27 -71.58
N GLU A 8 -10.48 -18.30 -71.10
CA GLU A 8 -11.89 -18.56 -71.43
C GLU A 8 -12.86 -17.59 -70.74
N PHE A 9 -12.46 -16.98 -69.62
CA PHE A 9 -13.31 -16.03 -68.90
C PHE A 9 -13.41 -14.68 -69.62
N GLU A 10 -12.36 -14.27 -70.35
CA GLU A 10 -12.32 -12.99 -71.07
C GLU A 10 -13.26 -12.94 -72.27
N ASN A 11 -13.54 -14.09 -72.91
CA ASN A 11 -14.40 -14.19 -74.10
C ASN A 11 -15.89 -14.35 -73.79
N LEU A 12 -16.29 -14.35 -72.52
CA LEU A 12 -17.71 -14.44 -72.12
C LEU A 12 -18.41 -13.07 -72.23
N SER A 13 -19.69 -13.10 -72.62
CA SER A 13 -20.55 -11.92 -72.65
C SER A 13 -20.71 -11.32 -71.25
N ILE A 14 -21.00 -10.01 -71.17
CA ILE A 14 -21.11 -9.26 -69.91
C ILE A 14 -22.12 -9.94 -68.94
N GLN A 15 -23.24 -10.43 -69.47
CA GLN A 15 -24.25 -11.13 -68.67
C GLN A 15 -23.74 -12.47 -68.08
N GLN A 16 -22.94 -13.23 -68.83
CA GLN A 16 -22.38 -14.50 -68.35
C GLN A 16 -21.30 -14.28 -67.28
N LYS A 17 -20.51 -13.20 -67.40
CA LYS A 17 -19.52 -12.81 -66.38
C LYS A 17 -20.20 -12.40 -65.07
N GLU A 18 -21.27 -11.61 -65.15
CA GLU A 18 -22.05 -11.22 -63.97
C GLU A 18 -22.66 -12.42 -63.25
N GLU A 19 -23.22 -13.39 -63.99
CA GLU A 19 -23.84 -14.59 -63.41
C GLU A 19 -22.82 -15.47 -62.68
N ILE A 20 -21.61 -15.63 -63.22
CA ILE A 20 -20.53 -16.38 -62.57
C ILE A 20 -20.03 -15.65 -61.31
N ILE A 21 -19.90 -14.32 -61.35
CA ILE A 21 -19.52 -13.51 -60.18
C ILE A 21 -20.58 -13.58 -59.09
N LEU A 22 -21.87 -13.51 -59.44
CA LEU A 22 -23.00 -13.65 -58.52
C LEU A 22 -23.03 -15.04 -57.88
N HIS A 23 -22.83 -16.09 -58.68
CA HIS A 23 -22.76 -17.46 -58.19
C HIS A 23 -21.57 -17.68 -57.23
N HIS A 24 -20.41 -17.10 -57.53
CA HIS A 24 -19.23 -17.18 -56.66
C HIS A 24 -19.44 -16.42 -55.35
N LYS A 25 -20.00 -15.19 -55.40
CA LYS A 25 -20.34 -14.40 -54.21
C LYS A 25 -21.34 -15.15 -53.33
N ARG A 26 -22.37 -15.75 -53.92
CA ARG A 26 -23.40 -16.50 -53.18
C ARG A 26 -22.81 -17.75 -52.51
N ASN A 27 -21.88 -18.45 -53.16
CA ASN A 27 -21.18 -19.59 -52.56
C ASN A 27 -20.16 -19.18 -51.49
N PHE A 28 -19.52 -18.01 -51.63
CA PHE A 28 -18.63 -17.47 -50.60
C PHE A 28 -19.42 -17.08 -49.34
N ILE A 29 -20.55 -16.39 -49.49
CA ILE A 29 -21.43 -16.02 -48.37
C ILE A 29 -21.94 -17.28 -47.65
N LYS A 30 -22.33 -18.33 -48.38
CA LYS A 30 -22.73 -19.62 -47.76
C LYS A 30 -21.60 -20.24 -46.93
N LYS A 31 -20.36 -20.24 -47.42
CA LYS A 31 -19.21 -20.78 -46.68
C LYS A 31 -18.88 -19.97 -45.43
N VAL A 32 -18.96 -18.64 -45.52
CA VAL A 32 -18.75 -17.75 -44.37
C VAL A 32 -19.85 -17.93 -43.31
N ALA A 33 -21.11 -18.06 -43.74
CA ALA A 33 -22.21 -18.32 -42.82
C ALA A 33 -22.04 -19.66 -42.06
N ILE A 34 -21.62 -20.72 -42.76
CA ILE A 34 -21.33 -22.02 -42.12
C ILE A 34 -20.19 -21.90 -41.11
N ALA A 35 -19.12 -21.17 -41.44
CA ALA A 35 -17.99 -20.95 -40.53
C ALA A 35 -18.39 -20.18 -39.26
N ILE A 36 -19.26 -19.16 -39.40
CA ILE A 36 -19.78 -18.39 -38.26
C ILE A 36 -20.64 -19.26 -37.35
N VAL A 37 -21.51 -20.11 -37.92
CA VAL A 37 -22.34 -21.04 -37.14
C VAL A 37 -21.47 -22.05 -36.40
N ALA A 38 -20.45 -22.62 -37.06
CA ALA A 38 -19.52 -23.55 -36.42
C ALA A 38 -18.74 -22.90 -35.25
N LEU A 39 -18.29 -21.65 -35.42
CA LEU A 39 -17.60 -20.91 -34.38
C LEU A 39 -18.52 -20.61 -33.19
N SER A 40 -19.78 -20.24 -33.45
CA SER A 40 -20.77 -20.00 -32.39
C SER A 40 -21.11 -21.26 -31.59
N ALA A 41 -21.17 -22.43 -32.24
CA ALA A 41 -21.39 -23.71 -31.57
C ALA A 41 -20.18 -24.09 -30.68
N LEU A 42 -18.95 -23.80 -31.12
CA LEU A 42 -17.74 -24.05 -30.34
C LEU A 42 -17.69 -23.18 -29.06
N ILE A 43 -18.09 -21.92 -29.17
CA ILE A 43 -18.18 -21.00 -28.02
C ILE A 43 -19.28 -21.48 -27.04
N ALA A 44 -20.44 -21.90 -27.55
CA ALA A 44 -21.50 -22.44 -26.68
C ALA A 44 -21.07 -23.71 -25.93
N LEU A 45 -20.36 -24.63 -26.60
CA LEU A 45 -19.85 -25.87 -25.98
C LEU A 45 -18.78 -25.59 -24.90
N THR A 46 -17.89 -24.63 -25.13
CA THR A 46 -16.86 -24.25 -24.14
C THR A 46 -17.46 -23.58 -22.90
N VAL A 47 -18.45 -22.70 -23.07
CA VAL A 47 -19.19 -22.11 -21.94
C VAL A 47 -19.96 -23.17 -21.15
N PHE A 48 -20.60 -24.12 -21.84
CA PHE A 48 -21.33 -25.21 -21.19
C PHE A 48 -20.41 -26.16 -20.40
N ALA A 49 -19.24 -26.50 -20.96
CA ALA A 49 -18.23 -27.31 -20.27
C ALA A 49 -17.69 -26.63 -19.00
N LEU A 50 -17.47 -25.31 -19.04
CA LEU A 50 -17.08 -24.53 -17.86
C LEU A 50 -18.17 -24.50 -16.78
N LYS A 51 -19.45 -24.45 -17.17
CA LYS A 51 -20.58 -24.50 -16.23
C LYS A 51 -20.68 -25.85 -15.51
N ILE A 52 -20.58 -26.95 -16.25
CA ILE A 52 -20.57 -28.32 -15.66
C ILE A 52 -19.40 -28.48 -14.69
N ARG A 53 -18.21 -27.98 -15.03
CA ARG A 53 -17.03 -28.05 -14.15
C ARG A 53 -17.26 -27.28 -12.84
N LYS A 54 -17.97 -26.16 -12.88
CA LYS A 54 -18.28 -25.37 -11.68
C LYS A 54 -19.32 -26.05 -10.78
N GLU A 55 -20.34 -26.67 -11.36
CA GLU A 55 -21.37 -27.40 -10.61
C GLU A 55 -20.81 -28.70 -9.99
N MET A 56 -19.94 -29.45 -10.69
CA MET A 56 -19.33 -30.67 -10.14
C MET A 56 -18.37 -30.44 -8.96
N ILE A 57 -17.84 -29.21 -8.78
CA ILE A 57 -16.93 -28.88 -7.67
C ILE A 57 -17.70 -28.40 -6.44
N GLN A 58 -18.93 -27.88 -6.58
CA GLN A 58 -19.73 -27.40 -5.44
C GLN A 58 -20.51 -28.49 -4.69
N ASP A 59 -20.75 -29.66 -5.28
CA ASP A 59 -21.56 -30.73 -4.65
C ASP A 59 -20.77 -31.76 -3.82
N ARG A 60 -19.46 -31.55 -3.59
CA ARG A 60 -18.64 -32.46 -2.76
C ARG A 60 -18.46 -32.07 -1.29
N VAL A 61 -19.26 -31.14 -0.76
CA VAL A 61 -19.23 -30.85 0.68
C VAL A 61 -20.65 -30.75 1.23
N ARG A 62 -21.20 -31.88 1.68
CA ARG A 62 -22.06 -32.03 2.87
C ARG A 62 -22.65 -33.43 2.93
N PHE A 63 -22.14 -34.27 3.83
CA PHE A 63 -22.97 -35.13 4.65
C PHE A 63 -22.36 -35.20 6.04
N VAL A 64 -23.12 -34.70 7.02
CA VAL A 64 -22.87 -34.87 8.45
C VAL A 64 -23.32 -36.29 8.81
N SER A 65 -22.40 -37.09 9.31
CA SER A 65 -22.70 -38.29 10.09
C SER A 65 -21.83 -38.23 11.33
N ASN A 66 -22.44 -38.07 12.51
CA ASN A 66 -21.73 -38.15 13.80
C ASN A 66 -21.10 -39.56 13.93
N PRO A 67 -19.76 -39.67 14.03
CA PRO A 67 -19.12 -40.91 14.46
C PRO A 67 -19.08 -40.99 16.00
N PRO A 68 -19.02 -42.20 16.57
CA PRO A 68 -18.84 -42.38 18.01
C PRO A 68 -17.47 -41.85 18.45
N ALA A 69 -17.34 -41.47 19.73
CA ALA A 69 -16.14 -40.84 20.29
C ALA A 69 -14.85 -41.60 19.94
N GLU A 70 -14.04 -41.01 19.06
CA GLU A 70 -12.69 -41.48 18.74
C GLU A 70 -11.69 -40.96 19.78
N ILE A 71 -10.78 -41.86 20.16
CA ILE A 71 -9.65 -41.67 21.08
C ILE A 71 -8.83 -40.45 20.62
N PRO A 72 -8.29 -39.60 21.52
CA PRO A 72 -7.64 -38.36 21.11
C PRO A 72 -6.45 -38.64 20.18
N VAL A 73 -6.58 -38.17 18.93
CA VAL A 73 -5.47 -38.05 18.00
C VAL A 73 -4.56 -36.96 18.53
N VAL A 74 -3.34 -37.32 18.93
CA VAL A 74 -2.27 -36.34 19.10
C VAL A 74 -1.96 -35.80 17.70
N ILE A 75 -2.46 -34.60 17.43
CA ILE A 75 -2.04 -33.83 16.26
C ILE A 75 -0.61 -33.38 16.58
N THR A 76 0.37 -34.13 16.13
CA THR A 76 1.69 -33.55 15.90
C THR A 76 1.48 -32.54 14.76
N PRO A 77 1.74 -31.24 14.96
CA PRO A 77 1.70 -30.30 13.86
C PRO A 77 2.65 -30.82 12.78
N GLU A 78 2.12 -31.07 11.59
CA GLU A 78 2.96 -31.19 10.40
C GLU A 78 3.64 -29.82 10.26
N GLU A 79 4.94 -29.78 10.59
CA GLU A 79 5.80 -28.63 10.33
C GLU A 79 5.76 -28.42 8.82
N ASN A 80 4.90 -27.51 8.36
CA ASN A 80 4.99 -26.98 7.01
C ASN A 80 6.28 -26.15 7.00
N PRO A 81 7.35 -26.59 6.32
CA PRO A 81 8.57 -25.80 6.29
C PRO A 81 8.23 -24.48 5.60
N GLU A 82 8.35 -23.37 6.32
CA GLU A 82 8.17 -22.04 5.73
C GLU A 82 9.08 -21.94 4.50
N THR A 83 8.48 -21.82 3.31
CA THR A 83 9.19 -21.76 2.03
C THR A 83 9.60 -20.33 1.66
N GLU A 84 9.05 -19.34 2.36
CA GLU A 84 9.33 -17.92 2.18
C GLU A 84 9.63 -17.24 3.52
N LYS A 85 10.52 -16.24 3.50
CA LYS A 85 10.78 -15.29 4.59
C LYS A 85 10.11 -13.96 4.28
N GLU A 86 9.70 -13.24 5.32
CA GLU A 86 9.24 -11.86 5.21
C GLU A 86 10.38 -10.89 5.57
N TYR A 87 10.60 -9.89 4.73
CA TYR A 87 11.48 -8.76 4.99
C TYR A 87 10.64 -7.49 5.14
N SER A 88 10.97 -6.66 6.13
CA SER A 88 10.38 -5.35 6.31
C SER A 88 11.42 -4.38 6.87
N ASN A 89 11.55 -3.21 6.23
CA ASN A 89 12.43 -2.14 6.66
C ASN A 89 11.68 -0.81 6.57
N THR A 90 11.34 -0.25 7.73
CA THR A 90 10.56 0.99 7.85
C THR A 90 11.36 2.23 7.47
N THR A 91 12.69 2.22 7.63
CA THR A 91 13.59 3.31 7.21
C THR A 91 13.60 3.43 5.69
N LEU A 92 13.72 2.29 5.00
CA LEU A 92 13.68 2.20 3.54
C LEU A 92 12.26 2.15 2.97
N GLN A 93 11.24 2.08 3.84
CA GLN A 93 9.82 2.08 3.49
C GLN A 93 9.42 0.94 2.55
N ILE A 94 9.88 -0.26 2.86
CA ILE A 94 9.61 -1.41 2.01
C ILE A 94 9.42 -2.69 2.81
N SER A 95 8.48 -3.51 2.37
CA SER A 95 8.36 -4.91 2.76
C SER A 95 8.16 -5.82 1.55
N PHE A 96 8.61 -7.07 1.64
CA PHE A 96 8.42 -8.09 0.60
C PHE A 96 8.68 -9.49 1.17
N ARG A 97 8.25 -10.52 0.43
CA ARG A 97 8.55 -11.92 0.74
C ARG A 97 9.57 -12.48 -0.24
N TYR A 98 10.42 -13.39 0.24
CA TYR A 98 11.50 -13.96 -0.56
C TYR A 98 11.82 -15.41 -0.14
N PRO A 99 12.34 -16.26 -1.05
CA PRO A 99 12.55 -17.68 -0.75
C PRO A 99 13.64 -17.93 0.31
N VAL A 100 13.47 -18.96 1.14
CA VAL A 100 14.34 -19.25 2.30
C VAL A 100 15.78 -19.58 1.93
N GLU A 101 16.00 -20.15 0.75
CA GLU A 101 17.28 -20.60 0.20
C GLU A 101 18.15 -19.44 -0.32
N THR A 102 17.64 -18.22 -0.30
CA THR A 102 18.37 -17.03 -0.77
C THR A 102 19.15 -16.34 0.34
N LYS A 103 20.18 -15.61 -0.07
CA LYS A 103 20.96 -14.72 0.79
C LYS A 103 20.44 -13.30 0.65
N LEU A 104 19.99 -12.71 1.76
CA LEU A 104 19.63 -11.29 1.83
C LEU A 104 20.82 -10.49 2.39
N THR A 105 21.18 -9.41 1.71
CA THR A 105 22.16 -8.42 2.20
C THR A 105 21.56 -7.02 2.11
N GLU A 106 21.83 -6.18 3.10
CA GLU A 106 21.37 -4.79 3.12
C GLU A 106 22.49 -3.83 3.51
N SER A 107 22.39 -2.60 3.02
CA SER A 107 23.24 -1.48 3.39
C SER A 107 22.41 -0.20 3.28
N PHE A 108 22.35 0.61 4.33
CA PHE A 108 21.55 1.84 4.32
C PHE A 108 22.15 2.95 5.18
N ASP A 109 21.87 4.18 4.78
CA ASP A 109 22.15 5.41 5.51
C ASP A 109 20.85 5.84 6.21
N THR A 110 20.82 5.69 7.54
CA THR A 110 19.64 6.00 8.36
C THR A 110 19.27 7.47 8.31
N GLU A 111 20.24 8.39 8.17
CA GLU A 111 19.98 9.83 8.15
C GLU A 111 19.32 10.27 6.85
N LYS A 112 19.70 9.65 5.73
CA LYS A 112 19.11 9.96 4.42
C LYS A 112 17.90 9.09 4.07
N GLY A 113 17.70 7.99 4.80
CA GLY A 113 16.69 6.99 4.47
C GLY A 113 16.92 6.35 3.11
N GLU A 114 18.18 6.24 2.70
CA GLU A 114 18.64 5.69 1.42
C GLU A 114 19.35 4.36 1.66
N GLY A 115 19.33 3.47 0.68
CA GLY A 115 19.99 2.19 0.86
C GLY A 115 19.80 1.24 -0.29
N LYS A 116 20.33 0.04 -0.11
CA LYS A 116 20.34 -1.03 -1.08
C LYS A 116 20.05 -2.35 -0.37
N ILE A 117 19.10 -3.10 -0.89
CA ILE A 117 18.75 -4.45 -0.46
C ILE A 117 19.02 -5.38 -1.64
N GLU A 118 19.68 -6.51 -1.41
CA GLU A 118 19.93 -7.52 -2.42
C GLU A 118 19.47 -8.89 -1.91
N VAL A 119 18.60 -9.53 -2.68
CA VAL A 119 18.20 -10.93 -2.52
C VAL A 119 18.89 -11.73 -3.60
N LEU A 120 19.78 -12.62 -3.20
CA LEU A 120 20.63 -13.40 -4.10
C LEU A 120 20.34 -14.90 -3.94
N TYR A 121 20.02 -15.55 -5.06
CA TYR A 121 20.14 -16.99 -5.21
C TYR A 121 21.26 -17.29 -6.20
N SER A 122 22.24 -18.09 -5.78
CA SER A 122 23.32 -18.56 -6.63
C SER A 122 23.46 -20.06 -6.44
N LYS A 123 23.38 -20.82 -7.53
CA LYS A 123 23.65 -22.27 -7.49
C LYS A 123 25.09 -22.57 -7.01
N ASP A 124 26.02 -21.68 -7.34
CA ASP A 124 27.45 -21.82 -7.03
C ASP A 124 27.86 -21.14 -5.71
N ASN A 125 26.90 -20.63 -4.93
CA ASN A 125 27.15 -19.79 -3.73
C ASN A 125 28.12 -18.60 -3.94
N ASN A 126 28.14 -17.99 -5.14
CA ASN A 126 29.00 -16.85 -5.49
C ASN A 126 28.16 -15.61 -5.89
N PHE A 127 28.69 -14.40 -5.65
CA PHE A 127 28.05 -13.14 -6.00
C PHE A 127 28.00 -12.87 -7.52
N GLU A 128 28.96 -13.38 -8.29
CA GLU A 128 29.03 -13.23 -9.76
C GLU A 128 28.45 -14.44 -10.53
N PHE A 129 27.72 -15.30 -9.83
CA PHE A 129 27.15 -16.59 -10.25
C PHE A 129 26.99 -16.86 -11.76
N LEU A 130 27.31 -18.08 -12.16
CA LEU A 130 27.07 -18.54 -13.53
C LEU A 130 25.58 -18.86 -13.76
N GLU A 131 24.89 -19.31 -12.71
CA GLU A 131 23.48 -19.68 -12.74
C GLU A 131 22.78 -19.21 -11.45
N GLY A 132 21.71 -18.45 -11.60
CA GLY A 132 20.96 -17.89 -10.48
C GLY A 132 20.21 -16.60 -10.79
N TYR A 133 19.81 -15.91 -9.73
CA TYR A 133 19.16 -14.61 -9.83
C TYR A 133 19.53 -13.68 -8.68
N LYS A 134 19.40 -12.39 -8.95
CA LYS A 134 19.53 -11.32 -7.98
C LYS A 134 18.40 -10.32 -8.14
N VAL A 135 17.70 -10.03 -7.05
CA VAL A 135 16.77 -8.90 -6.96
C VAL A 135 17.46 -7.83 -6.13
N THR A 136 17.69 -6.67 -6.74
CA THR A 136 18.27 -5.50 -6.08
C THR A 136 17.22 -4.42 -5.98
N ILE A 137 17.05 -3.88 -4.78
CA ILE A 137 16.17 -2.75 -4.50
C ILE A 137 17.05 -1.63 -3.98
N THR A 138 17.14 -0.53 -4.72
CA THR A 138 17.87 0.68 -4.32
C THR A 138 16.88 1.79 -4.02
N VAL A 139 16.97 2.35 -2.81
CA VAL A 139 16.16 3.49 -2.36
C VAL A 139 17.06 4.71 -2.31
N PHE A 140 16.65 5.79 -2.98
CA PHE A 140 17.43 7.01 -3.07
C PHE A 140 16.54 8.25 -3.17
N SER A 141 17.11 9.40 -2.80
CA SER A 141 16.49 10.71 -2.93
C SER A 141 17.28 11.56 -3.93
N THR A 142 16.59 12.23 -4.86
CA THR A 142 17.22 13.19 -5.78
C THR A 142 16.48 14.51 -5.75
N LYS A 143 17.22 15.62 -5.56
CA LYS A 143 16.66 16.98 -5.54
C LYS A 143 16.64 17.65 -6.92
N ILE A 144 17.31 17.08 -7.92
CA ILE A 144 17.70 17.79 -9.15
C ILE A 144 17.31 17.02 -10.43
N ARG A 145 17.26 15.69 -10.38
CA ARG A 145 16.99 14.85 -11.56
C ARG A 145 15.61 14.22 -11.51
N ASP A 146 14.91 14.29 -12.65
CA ASP A 146 13.73 13.48 -12.95
C ASP A 146 14.11 12.00 -13.02
N LEU A 147 13.19 11.12 -12.60
CA LEU A 147 13.31 9.67 -12.67
C LEU A 147 13.61 9.18 -14.10
N ASN A 148 13.08 9.84 -15.14
CA ASN A 148 13.46 9.50 -16.53
C ASN A 148 14.93 9.75 -16.81
N GLN A 149 15.48 10.87 -16.34
CA GLN A 149 16.90 11.20 -16.52
C GLN A 149 17.80 10.24 -15.74
N PHE A 150 17.35 9.81 -14.56
CA PHE A 150 18.05 8.79 -13.78
C PHE A 150 18.09 7.45 -14.51
N ALA A 151 16.93 6.96 -14.98
CA ALA A 151 16.81 5.73 -15.74
C ALA A 151 17.64 5.78 -17.04
N ALA A 152 17.63 6.92 -17.74
CA ALA A 152 18.45 7.13 -18.94
C ALA A 152 19.95 7.07 -18.63
N THR A 153 20.40 7.77 -17.58
CA THR A 153 21.79 7.73 -17.13
C THR A 153 22.22 6.31 -16.77
N ARG A 154 21.34 5.55 -16.09
CA ARG A 154 21.62 4.17 -15.69
C ARG A 154 21.72 3.23 -16.90
N LEU A 155 20.83 3.40 -17.88
CA LEU A 155 20.85 2.65 -19.13
C LEU A 155 22.13 2.92 -19.93
N GLU A 156 22.56 4.18 -20.04
CA GLU A 156 23.84 4.54 -20.69
C GLU A 156 25.05 3.96 -19.95
N ALA A 157 25.06 3.99 -18.61
CA ALA A 157 26.12 3.36 -17.84
C ALA A 157 26.19 1.84 -18.10
N MET A 158 25.04 1.16 -18.20
CA MET A 158 25.02 -0.27 -18.55
C MET A 158 25.56 -0.54 -19.95
N ARG A 159 25.35 0.35 -20.93
CA ARG A 159 25.93 0.21 -22.28
C ARG A 159 27.45 0.16 -22.29
N THR A 160 28.11 0.78 -21.31
CA THR A 160 29.58 0.74 -21.21
C THR A 160 30.13 -0.55 -20.59
N VAL A 161 29.29 -1.34 -19.90
CA VAL A 161 29.71 -2.54 -19.15
C VAL A 161 29.27 -3.83 -19.85
N CYS A 162 28.13 -3.80 -20.55
CA CYS A 162 27.62 -4.95 -21.27
C CYS A 162 28.41 -5.23 -22.57
N PRO A 163 28.43 -6.50 -23.05
CA PRO A 163 28.97 -6.83 -24.37
C PRO A 163 28.16 -6.17 -25.49
N GLU A 164 28.80 -5.96 -26.66
CA GLU A 164 28.15 -5.36 -27.84
C GLU A 164 26.94 -6.15 -28.36
N SER A 165 26.85 -7.43 -28.05
CA SER A 165 25.72 -8.30 -28.40
C SER A 165 24.46 -8.07 -27.52
N ALA A 166 24.54 -7.23 -26.49
CA ALA A 166 23.40 -6.95 -25.62
C ALA A 166 22.30 -6.18 -26.36
N ILE A 167 21.05 -6.52 -26.06
CA ILE A 167 19.87 -5.88 -26.65
C ILE A 167 19.18 -5.03 -25.60
N TYR A 168 18.95 -3.77 -25.91
CA TYR A 168 18.36 -2.78 -25.01
C TYR A 168 16.96 -2.40 -25.48
N SER A 169 16.00 -2.35 -24.56
CA SER A 169 14.76 -1.64 -24.83
C SER A 169 14.94 -0.13 -24.66
N GLY A 170 14.00 0.63 -25.23
CA GLY A 170 13.77 2.00 -24.77
C GLY A 170 13.22 2.03 -23.33
N ILE A 171 13.25 3.21 -22.72
CA ILE A 171 12.57 3.47 -21.45
C ILE A 171 11.09 3.67 -21.76
N GLY A 172 10.23 2.88 -21.12
CA GLY A 172 8.78 2.98 -21.26
C GLY A 172 8.10 3.22 -19.91
N ALA A 173 6.90 3.80 -19.94
CA ALA A 173 6.01 3.82 -18.79
C ALA A 173 5.21 2.50 -18.71
N GLY A 174 5.01 2.00 -17.50
CA GLY A 174 4.30 0.75 -17.24
C GLY A 174 3.99 0.58 -15.76
N LYS A 175 3.81 -0.67 -15.33
CA LYS A 175 3.54 -1.00 -13.92
C LYS A 175 4.47 -2.06 -13.39
N MET A 176 4.83 -1.94 -12.12
CA MET A 176 5.43 -3.01 -11.32
C MET A 176 4.42 -3.37 -10.22
N GLY A 177 3.66 -4.46 -10.42
CA GLY A 177 2.50 -4.75 -9.58
C GLY A 177 1.46 -3.64 -9.69
N GLN A 178 1.15 -2.99 -8.57
CA GLN A 178 0.19 -1.88 -8.50
C GLN A 178 0.79 -0.50 -8.75
N TYR A 179 2.13 -0.36 -8.72
CA TYR A 179 2.81 0.93 -8.80
C TYR A 179 3.08 1.32 -10.26
N ASP A 180 2.77 2.57 -10.60
CA ASP A 180 3.22 3.15 -11.87
C ASP A 180 4.75 3.26 -11.85
N SER A 181 5.37 2.90 -12.97
CA SER A 181 6.83 2.77 -13.06
C SER A 181 7.34 3.15 -14.43
N LEU A 182 8.58 3.59 -14.48
CA LEU A 182 9.38 3.54 -15.70
C LEU A 182 10.11 2.20 -15.73
N TYR A 183 10.20 1.58 -16.89
CA TYR A 183 10.90 0.31 -17.04
C TYR A 183 11.78 0.29 -18.29
N TYR A 184 12.85 -0.48 -18.19
CA TYR A 184 13.61 -0.93 -19.35
C TYR A 184 14.16 -2.32 -19.09
N GLN A 185 14.51 -3.00 -20.18
CA GLN A 185 15.09 -4.33 -20.15
C GLN A 185 16.36 -4.39 -20.97
N ILE A 186 17.28 -5.24 -20.52
CA ILE A 186 18.53 -5.53 -21.23
C ILE A 186 18.66 -7.04 -21.31
N ASP A 187 18.69 -7.56 -22.52
CA ASP A 187 18.90 -8.98 -22.78
C ASP A 187 20.35 -9.22 -23.21
N TYR A 188 20.90 -10.39 -22.88
CA TYR A 188 22.25 -10.82 -23.25
C TYR A 188 23.40 -9.95 -22.69
N CYS A 189 23.15 -9.14 -21.66
CA CYS A 189 24.20 -8.46 -20.90
C CYS A 189 24.79 -9.42 -19.85
N ASN A 190 25.44 -10.50 -20.31
CA ASN A 190 25.87 -11.62 -19.45
C ASN A 190 24.73 -12.26 -18.63
N GLY A 191 23.49 -12.03 -19.04
CA GLY A 191 22.25 -12.40 -18.36
C GLY A 191 21.13 -11.48 -18.82
N TYR A 192 20.06 -11.41 -18.03
CA TYR A 192 18.85 -10.67 -18.38
C TYR A 192 18.51 -9.71 -17.24
N TYR A 193 18.36 -8.43 -17.58
CA TYR A 193 17.97 -7.38 -16.65
C TYR A 193 16.53 -6.93 -16.93
N ARG A 194 15.75 -6.78 -15.87
CA ARG A 194 14.44 -6.12 -15.87
C ARG A 194 14.47 -5.06 -14.78
N ASN A 195 14.48 -3.78 -15.16
CA ASN A 195 14.61 -2.67 -14.24
C ASN A 195 13.30 -1.87 -14.19
N TYR A 196 12.88 -1.53 -12.99
CA TYR A 196 11.72 -0.69 -12.71
C TYR A 196 12.15 0.48 -11.83
N TYR A 197 11.61 1.65 -12.11
CA TYR A 197 11.81 2.87 -11.34
C TYR A 197 10.45 3.38 -10.90
N ILE A 198 10.28 3.53 -9.59
CA ILE A 198 9.03 3.96 -8.97
C ILE A 198 9.30 5.23 -8.16
N SER A 199 8.40 6.19 -8.24
CA SER A 199 8.35 7.32 -7.33
C SER A 199 7.22 7.10 -6.34
N PHE A 200 7.52 7.13 -5.04
CA PHE A 200 6.54 6.91 -3.98
C PHE A 200 6.98 7.61 -2.70
N GLY A 201 6.06 8.36 -2.07
CA GLY A 201 6.31 9.01 -0.77
C GLY A 201 7.56 9.89 -0.73
N GLY A 202 7.82 10.69 -1.77
CA GLY A 202 9.00 11.56 -1.86
C GLY A 202 10.34 10.84 -2.08
N LYS A 203 10.35 9.50 -2.22
CA LYS A 203 11.53 8.68 -2.51
C LYS A 203 11.44 8.05 -3.90
N PHE A 204 12.59 7.60 -4.39
CA PHE A 204 12.70 6.83 -5.62
C PHE A 204 13.22 5.43 -5.32
N PHE A 205 12.63 4.45 -5.99
CA PHE A 205 12.95 3.04 -5.87
C PHE A 205 13.41 2.51 -7.23
N GLU A 206 14.64 2.00 -7.31
CA GLU A 206 15.10 1.18 -8.42
C GLU A 206 14.98 -0.29 -8.02
N VAL A 207 14.11 -1.03 -8.71
CA VAL A 207 13.97 -2.48 -8.56
C VAL A 207 14.57 -3.16 -9.78
N SER A 208 15.74 -3.77 -9.61
CA SER A 208 16.46 -4.49 -10.66
C SER A 208 16.36 -5.99 -10.43
N ARG A 209 15.84 -6.70 -11.43
CA ARG A 209 15.89 -8.17 -11.48
C ARG A 209 16.95 -8.56 -12.49
N PHE A 210 17.95 -9.31 -12.02
CA PHE A 210 18.98 -9.93 -12.85
C PHE A 210 18.87 -11.45 -12.73
N PHE A 211 18.86 -12.16 -13.84
CA PHE A 211 18.83 -13.62 -13.85
C PHE A 211 19.62 -14.19 -15.02
N LYS A 212 20.22 -15.36 -14.79
CA LYS A 212 21.08 -16.07 -15.75
C LYS A 212 20.97 -17.58 -15.54
N GLY A 213 20.94 -18.32 -16.64
CA GLY A 213 20.91 -19.78 -16.64
C GLY A 213 20.53 -20.32 -18.02
N ASP A 214 20.55 -21.63 -18.16
CA ASP A 214 20.04 -22.33 -19.35
C ASP A 214 18.53 -22.12 -19.50
N ILE A 215 17.98 -22.41 -20.69
CA ILE A 215 16.61 -22.03 -21.07
C ILE A 215 15.55 -22.38 -20.00
N GLY A 216 15.61 -23.58 -19.42
CA GLY A 216 14.68 -24.02 -18.38
C GLY A 216 14.86 -23.29 -17.04
N PHE A 217 16.09 -23.24 -16.53
CA PHE A 217 16.40 -22.55 -15.27
C PHE A 217 16.17 -21.03 -15.37
N ARG A 218 16.46 -20.43 -16.52
CA ARG A 218 16.21 -19.02 -16.80
C ARG A 218 14.73 -18.66 -16.62
N GLN A 219 13.81 -19.45 -17.16
CA GLN A 219 12.37 -19.21 -17.00
C GLN A 219 11.93 -19.37 -15.55
N GLN A 220 12.49 -20.36 -14.84
CA GLN A 220 12.24 -20.53 -13.41
C GLN A 220 12.69 -19.31 -12.62
N TYR A 221 13.93 -18.84 -12.82
CA TYR A 221 14.48 -17.66 -12.14
C TYR A 221 13.71 -16.38 -12.49
N GLU A 222 13.33 -16.21 -13.75
CA GLU A 222 12.48 -15.10 -14.15
C GLU A 222 11.16 -15.13 -13.37
N THR A 223 10.51 -16.30 -13.29
CA THR A 223 9.25 -16.48 -12.56
C THR A 223 9.41 -16.24 -11.06
N THR A 224 10.47 -16.76 -10.44
CA THR A 224 10.76 -16.55 -9.02
C THR A 224 10.97 -15.07 -8.71
N THR A 225 11.73 -14.35 -9.55
CA THR A 225 11.94 -12.91 -9.35
C THR A 225 10.66 -12.10 -9.58
N ILE A 226 9.76 -12.54 -10.47
CA ILE A 226 8.39 -11.98 -10.60
C ILE A 226 7.62 -12.19 -9.30
N GLY A 227 7.70 -13.38 -8.71
CA GLY A 227 7.09 -13.70 -7.41
C GLY A 227 7.52 -12.70 -6.32
N ILE A 228 8.82 -12.46 -6.19
CA ILE A 228 9.37 -11.49 -5.20
C ILE A 228 8.79 -10.09 -5.45
N ILE A 229 8.88 -9.55 -6.68
CA ILE A 229 8.43 -8.17 -6.95
C ILE A 229 6.93 -7.98 -6.77
N ASN A 230 6.12 -9.01 -7.00
CA ASN A 230 4.68 -8.95 -6.79
C ASN A 230 4.29 -8.85 -5.32
N THR A 231 5.20 -9.21 -4.41
CA THR A 231 5.00 -9.06 -2.96
C THR A 231 5.54 -7.75 -2.41
N ILE A 232 6.24 -6.94 -3.24
CA ILE A 232 6.79 -5.66 -2.79
C ILE A 232 5.65 -4.72 -2.43
N THR A 233 5.66 -4.29 -1.17
CA THR A 233 4.79 -3.25 -0.64
C THR A 233 5.64 -2.06 -0.25
N LEU A 234 5.36 -0.90 -0.86
CA LEU A 234 5.98 0.36 -0.46
C LEU A 234 5.20 0.90 0.73
N LEU A 235 5.88 1.02 1.86
CA LEU A 235 5.26 1.51 3.09
C LEU A 235 5.09 3.03 2.97
N PRO A 236 3.94 3.59 3.32
CA PRO A 236 3.76 5.04 3.30
C PRO A 236 4.83 5.70 4.16
N GLN A 237 5.35 6.84 3.68
CA GLN A 237 6.26 7.67 4.46
C GLN A 237 5.59 7.94 5.81
N ARG A 238 6.29 7.70 6.92
CA ARG A 238 5.97 8.47 8.13
C ARG A 238 6.25 9.91 7.72
N PHE A 239 5.20 10.66 7.41
CA PHE A 239 5.32 12.01 6.91
C PHE A 239 6.16 12.83 7.91
N GLU A 240 7.34 13.30 7.51
CA GLU A 240 7.78 14.61 7.97
C GLU A 240 6.93 15.60 7.18
N ILE A 241 5.77 15.96 7.76
CA ILE A 241 4.77 16.79 7.09
C ILE A 241 5.43 18.14 6.79
N THR A 242 5.82 18.36 5.54
CA THR A 242 6.20 19.68 5.03
C THR A 242 5.29 20.14 3.90
N GLU A 243 4.34 19.29 3.46
CA GLU A 243 3.30 19.70 2.53
C GLU A 243 2.23 20.51 3.27
N PHE A 244 2.39 21.83 3.19
CA PHE A 244 1.46 22.87 3.62
C PHE A 244 0.96 22.68 5.07
N LEU A 245 1.89 22.59 6.01
CA LEU A 245 1.55 22.78 7.41
C LEU A 245 0.99 24.19 7.63
N LYS A 246 -0.17 24.26 8.28
CA LYS A 246 -0.70 25.49 8.85
C LYS A 246 -0.26 25.55 10.30
N SER A 247 0.56 26.54 10.64
CA SER A 247 0.90 26.82 12.02
C SER A 247 -0.24 27.58 12.69
N VAL A 248 -0.60 27.16 13.90
CA VAL A 248 -1.54 27.84 14.79
C VAL A 248 -0.77 28.33 15.99
N LEU A 249 -1.02 29.57 16.39
CA LEU A 249 -0.58 30.13 17.65
C LEU A 249 -1.80 30.75 18.35
N ASP A 250 -2.22 30.16 19.45
CA ASP A 250 -3.24 30.74 20.32
C ASP A 250 -2.57 31.60 21.39
N ALA A 251 -2.56 32.91 21.18
CA ALA A 251 -1.89 33.85 22.08
C ALA A 251 -2.47 33.88 23.51
N GLN A 252 -3.73 33.46 23.70
CA GLN A 252 -4.38 33.46 25.02
C GLN A 252 -3.92 32.26 25.86
N SER A 253 -3.87 31.07 25.28
CA SER A 253 -3.42 29.87 25.97
C SER A 253 -1.91 29.67 25.89
N GLY A 254 -1.19 30.35 24.98
CA GLY A 254 0.24 30.15 24.77
C GLY A 254 0.56 28.81 24.10
N VAL A 255 -0.40 28.25 23.36
CA VAL A 255 -0.27 26.97 22.65
C VAL A 255 0.03 27.23 21.19
N ALA A 256 1.06 26.58 20.68
CA ALA A 256 1.38 26.56 19.25
C ALA A 256 1.41 25.13 18.73
N PHE A 257 1.00 24.89 17.49
CA PHE A 257 1.10 23.59 16.84
C PHE A 257 0.95 23.74 15.33
N GLU A 258 1.19 22.66 14.61
CA GLU A 258 1.08 22.60 13.16
C GLU A 258 0.15 21.46 12.74
N TYR A 259 -0.60 21.67 11.68
CA TYR A 259 -1.47 20.64 11.12
C TYR A 259 -1.50 20.70 9.58
N PRO A 260 -1.74 19.57 8.89
CA PRO A 260 -1.83 19.57 7.43
C PRO A 260 -2.98 20.41 6.91
N SER A 261 -2.76 21.15 5.81
CA SER A 261 -3.81 21.98 5.19
C SER A 261 -5.00 21.21 4.61
N HIS A 262 -4.86 19.91 4.36
CA HIS A 262 -5.92 19.09 3.77
C HIS A 262 -7.00 18.65 4.78
N LEU A 263 -6.77 18.86 6.08
CA LEU A 263 -7.79 18.56 7.09
C LEU A 263 -8.93 19.58 7.03
N VAL A 264 -10.15 19.09 7.22
CA VAL A 264 -11.36 19.92 7.24
C VAL A 264 -11.70 20.31 8.68
N ASN A 265 -12.33 21.47 8.86
CA ASN A 265 -12.68 22.03 10.18
C ASN A 265 -14.15 21.84 10.59
N ASN A 266 -14.97 21.22 9.72
CA ASN A 266 -16.38 20.93 9.99
C ASN A 266 -16.53 19.53 10.59
N CYS A 267 -16.10 19.38 11.84
CA CYS A 267 -15.91 18.10 12.51
C CYS A 267 -16.86 17.89 13.68
N SER A 268 -17.22 16.64 13.91
CA SER A 268 -18.08 16.16 15.00
C SER A 268 -17.29 15.28 15.97
N ILE A 269 -16.03 15.65 16.24
CA ILE A 269 -15.14 14.89 17.11
C ILE A 269 -15.71 14.89 18.53
N PRO A 270 -15.80 13.71 19.18
CA PRO A 270 -16.28 13.61 20.55
C PRO A 270 -15.47 14.47 21.53
N MET A 271 -16.18 15.33 22.28
CA MET A 271 -15.67 15.89 23.52
C MET A 271 -15.82 14.88 24.67
N PRO A 272 -14.95 14.94 25.71
CA PRO A 272 -15.02 14.01 26.83
C PRO A 272 -16.34 14.13 27.59
N THR A 273 -16.85 15.35 27.74
CA THR A 273 -18.07 15.65 28.51
C THR A 273 -18.77 16.88 27.91
N GLU A 274 -19.95 17.25 28.42
CA GLU A 274 -20.63 18.52 28.09
C GLU A 274 -19.99 19.77 28.74
N THR A 275 -18.85 19.60 29.44
CA THR A 275 -18.10 20.73 30.01
C THR A 275 -17.77 21.74 28.90
N THR A 276 -17.98 23.02 29.19
CA THR A 276 -17.61 24.10 28.27
C THR A 276 -16.09 24.26 28.21
N TYR A 277 -15.49 23.91 27.07
CA TYR A 277 -14.12 24.23 26.71
C TYR A 277 -14.11 25.30 25.62
N ARG A 278 -13.07 26.14 25.60
CA ARG A 278 -12.78 26.99 24.44
C ARG A 278 -11.99 26.16 23.43
N VAL A 279 -12.63 25.82 22.31
CA VAL A 279 -11.99 25.07 21.22
C VAL A 279 -11.00 25.98 20.50
N ILE A 280 -9.75 25.54 20.40
CA ILE A 280 -8.69 26.18 19.62
C ILE A 280 -8.69 25.60 18.20
N LEU A 281 -8.83 24.28 18.10
CA LEU A 281 -8.81 23.54 16.85
C LEU A 281 -9.77 22.35 16.91
N SER A 282 -10.47 22.09 15.81
CA SER A 282 -11.18 20.84 15.57
C SER A 282 -10.94 20.46 14.11
N MET A 283 -10.22 19.36 13.87
CA MET A 283 -9.81 18.92 12.53
C MET A 283 -10.01 17.41 12.40
N CYS A 284 -10.59 16.99 11.28
CA CYS A 284 -10.99 15.61 11.03
C CYS A 284 -10.69 15.19 9.61
N GLU A 285 -10.76 13.89 9.38
CA GLU A 285 -10.71 13.30 8.06
C GLU A 285 -11.95 13.70 7.25
N GLU A 286 -11.77 14.09 5.99
CA GLU A 286 -12.86 14.59 5.12
C GLU A 286 -14.02 13.59 5.00
N ASN A 287 -13.67 12.30 4.91
CA ASN A 287 -14.61 11.20 4.77
C ASN A 287 -15.18 10.69 6.11
N GLN A 288 -14.63 11.12 7.25
CA GLN A 288 -15.03 10.68 8.59
C GLN A 288 -15.00 11.85 9.59
N LYS A 289 -16.11 12.60 9.64
CA LYS A 289 -16.19 13.83 10.46
C LYS A 289 -16.01 13.63 11.96
N GLU A 290 -16.17 12.41 12.48
CA GLU A 290 -15.94 12.10 13.89
C GLU A 290 -14.50 11.69 14.19
N ALA A 291 -13.74 11.24 13.20
CA ALA A 291 -12.36 10.81 13.34
C ALA A 291 -11.43 12.01 13.16
N GLY A 292 -10.75 12.41 14.23
CA GLY A 292 -10.07 13.69 14.25
C GLY A 292 -9.34 14.00 15.55
N VAL A 293 -8.76 15.19 15.56
CA VAL A 293 -8.14 15.82 16.74
C VAL A 293 -8.91 17.08 17.09
N ILE A 294 -9.27 17.21 18.36
CA ILE A 294 -9.78 18.44 18.95
C ILE A 294 -8.81 18.93 20.01
N ILE A 295 -8.40 20.19 19.92
CA ILE A 295 -7.57 20.87 20.91
C ILE A 295 -8.41 21.97 21.52
N ALA A 296 -8.61 21.91 22.83
CA ALA A 296 -9.44 22.85 23.56
C ALA A 296 -8.79 23.21 24.89
N VAL A 297 -9.19 24.35 25.46
CA VAL A 297 -8.63 24.85 26.72
C VAL A 297 -9.73 25.22 27.69
N LYS A 298 -9.46 24.99 28.97
CA LYS A 298 -10.31 25.40 30.08
C LYS A 298 -9.44 26.06 31.15
N GLN A 299 -9.83 27.26 31.56
CA GLN A 299 -9.19 27.92 32.70
C GLN A 299 -9.57 27.20 33.99
N ILE A 300 -8.60 27.00 34.86
CA ILE A 300 -8.84 26.46 36.20
C ILE A 300 -9.04 27.66 37.12
N THR A 301 -10.09 27.63 37.94
CA THR A 301 -10.29 28.64 38.98
C THR A 301 -9.12 28.56 39.98
N LYS A 302 -8.72 29.69 40.57
CA LYS A 302 -7.56 29.73 41.51
C LYS A 302 -7.63 28.73 42.68
N GLU A 303 -8.84 28.28 43.01
CA GLU A 303 -9.12 27.35 44.11
C GLU A 303 -9.08 25.88 43.69
N ALA A 304 -9.08 25.58 42.38
CA ALA A 304 -9.06 24.23 41.84
C ALA A 304 -7.66 23.84 41.39
N THR A 305 -7.31 22.56 41.57
CA THR A 305 -6.04 21.98 41.10
C THR A 305 -6.25 21.22 39.79
N PHE A 306 -5.17 20.97 39.04
CA PHE A 306 -5.20 20.11 37.86
C PHE A 306 -5.81 18.74 38.15
N GLU A 307 -5.40 18.08 39.25
CA GLU A 307 -5.95 16.78 39.65
C GLU A 307 -7.45 16.85 39.96
N SER A 308 -7.91 17.91 40.63
CA SER A 308 -9.34 18.08 40.90
C SER A 308 -10.16 18.26 39.62
N ALA A 309 -9.61 19.00 38.63
CA ALA A 309 -10.24 19.20 37.34
C ALA A 309 -10.26 17.89 36.52
N LEU A 310 -9.14 17.17 36.48
CA LEU A 310 -9.01 15.88 35.81
C LEU A 310 -9.99 14.85 36.38
N GLN A 311 -10.01 14.67 37.71
CA GLN A 311 -10.90 13.71 38.34
C GLN A 311 -12.37 14.03 38.10
N THR A 312 -12.73 15.33 38.07
CA THR A 312 -14.08 15.77 37.73
C THR A 312 -14.48 15.32 36.32
N GLU A 313 -13.58 15.45 35.34
CA GLU A 313 -13.84 15.01 33.97
C GLU A 313 -13.88 13.48 33.84
N ILE A 314 -13.02 12.76 34.55
CA ILE A 314 -13.03 11.29 34.57
C ILE A 314 -14.34 10.75 35.15
N ASN A 315 -14.81 11.32 36.27
CA ASN A 315 -16.07 10.92 36.88
C ASN A 315 -17.25 11.14 35.93
N LYS A 316 -17.33 12.32 35.30
CA LYS A 316 -18.35 12.61 34.30
C LYS A 316 -18.31 11.66 33.11
N MET A 317 -17.11 11.37 32.57
CA MET A 317 -16.97 10.39 31.49
C MET A 317 -17.42 8.99 31.91
N SER A 318 -17.12 8.59 33.15
CA SER A 318 -17.57 7.32 33.71
C SER A 318 -19.08 7.24 33.85
N ASP A 319 -19.73 8.32 34.31
CA ASP A 319 -21.17 8.42 34.41
C ASP A 319 -21.83 8.34 33.02
N ASP A 320 -21.32 9.11 32.04
CA ASP A 320 -21.79 9.08 30.65
C ASP A 320 -21.60 7.71 30.02
N PHE A 321 -20.46 7.05 30.28
CA PHE A 321 -20.18 5.70 29.79
C PHE A 321 -21.15 4.68 30.38
N PHE A 322 -21.35 4.71 31.70
CA PHE A 322 -22.27 3.80 32.38
C PHE A 322 -23.71 4.01 31.88
N ALA A 323 -24.14 5.25 31.71
CA ALA A 323 -25.45 5.59 31.15
C ALA A 323 -25.62 5.05 29.72
N ALA A 324 -24.58 5.12 28.89
CA ALA A 324 -24.63 4.68 27.49
C ALA A 324 -24.47 3.16 27.30
N LYS A 325 -23.63 2.50 28.11
CA LYS A 325 -23.23 1.09 27.91
C LYS A 325 -23.81 0.12 28.96
N GLY A 326 -24.30 0.62 30.10
CA GLY A 326 -24.93 -0.17 31.16
C GLY A 326 -23.94 -0.91 32.09
N TYR A 327 -22.64 -0.64 31.98
CA TYR A 327 -21.59 -1.21 32.83
C TYR A 327 -20.44 -0.19 33.01
N PRO A 328 -19.63 -0.29 34.08
CA PRO A 328 -18.56 0.69 34.34
C PRO A 328 -17.44 0.60 33.29
N PRO A 329 -16.78 1.72 32.94
CA PRO A 329 -15.69 1.72 32.00
C PRO A 329 -14.48 0.92 32.52
N LYS A 330 -13.72 0.33 31.60
CA LYS A 330 -12.39 -0.26 31.87
C LYS A 330 -11.32 0.69 31.38
N GLY A 331 -11.21 1.83 32.06
CA GLY A 331 -10.32 2.89 31.65
C GLY A 331 -8.89 2.71 32.15
N ILE A 332 -7.95 3.36 31.46
CA ILE A 332 -6.53 3.41 31.81
C ILE A 332 -6.09 4.87 31.85
N GLU A 333 -5.36 5.22 32.91
CA GLU A 333 -4.74 6.52 33.09
C GLU A 333 -3.21 6.38 32.96
N GLU A 334 -2.62 7.04 31.98
CA GLU A 334 -1.18 7.04 31.74
C GLU A 334 -0.62 8.44 32.01
N ARG A 335 0.24 8.55 33.01
CA ARG A 335 0.86 9.82 33.41
C ARG A 335 2.26 9.94 32.78
N TYR A 336 2.53 11.06 32.13
CA TYR A 336 3.80 11.30 31.45
C TYR A 336 4.10 12.79 31.30
N THR A 337 5.32 13.10 30.85
CA THR A 337 5.69 14.47 30.50
C THR A 337 5.44 14.68 29.02
N TYR A 338 4.65 15.69 28.67
CA TYR A 338 4.32 16.04 27.30
C TYR A 338 4.90 17.40 26.97
N ASN A 339 5.98 17.42 26.19
CA ASN A 339 6.70 18.62 25.78
C ASN A 339 7.03 19.58 26.95
N GLY A 340 7.48 19.00 28.07
CA GLY A 340 7.90 19.72 29.27
C GLY A 340 6.80 19.97 30.30
N GLU A 341 5.54 19.70 29.97
CA GLU A 341 4.40 19.84 30.88
C GLU A 341 3.94 18.49 31.43
N SER A 342 3.32 18.50 32.61
CA SER A 342 2.69 17.28 33.15
C SER A 342 1.42 16.95 32.40
N ALA A 343 1.26 15.71 31.94
CA ALA A 343 0.11 15.28 31.18
C ALA A 343 -0.42 13.92 31.65
N VAL A 344 -1.72 13.70 31.44
CA VAL A 344 -2.41 12.43 31.70
C VAL A 344 -3.21 12.04 30.47
N LYS A 345 -2.90 10.87 29.90
CA LYS A 345 -3.67 10.26 28.82
C LYS A 345 -4.69 9.31 29.43
N ILE A 346 -5.94 9.50 29.05
CA ILE A 346 -7.11 8.77 29.52
C ILE A 346 -7.69 8.00 28.35
N THR A 347 -7.72 6.67 28.46
CA THR A 347 -8.27 5.76 27.45
C THR A 347 -9.36 4.89 28.05
N GLY A 348 -10.32 4.43 27.25
CA GLY A 348 -11.37 3.49 27.71
C GLY A 348 -12.47 4.08 28.60
N TYR A 349 -12.43 5.40 28.89
CA TYR A 349 -13.51 6.11 29.61
C TYR A 349 -14.57 6.69 28.68
N SER A 350 -14.29 6.88 27.39
CA SER A 350 -15.27 7.42 26.43
C SER A 350 -16.12 6.30 25.81
N TRP A 351 -17.44 6.43 25.83
CA TRP A 351 -18.33 5.49 25.14
C TRP A 351 -18.37 5.68 23.61
N LYS A 352 -17.76 6.77 23.12
CA LYS A 352 -17.65 7.17 21.72
C LYS A 352 -16.34 6.74 21.05
N ASP A 353 -15.57 5.87 21.71
CA ASP A 353 -14.30 5.30 21.23
C ASP A 353 -13.21 6.34 20.95
N ALA A 354 -13.14 7.38 21.80
CA ALA A 354 -12.11 8.41 21.78
C ALA A 354 -11.21 8.30 23.01
N TYR A 355 -9.96 8.78 22.88
CA TYR A 355 -9.06 8.99 24.01
C TYR A 355 -8.74 10.47 24.18
N TYR A 356 -8.34 10.84 25.40
CA TYR A 356 -8.11 12.22 25.77
C TYR A 356 -6.77 12.39 26.45
N ILE A 357 -6.07 13.48 26.16
CA ILE A 357 -4.85 13.88 26.86
C ILE A 357 -5.15 15.21 27.55
N PHE A 358 -5.00 15.22 28.88
CA PHE A 358 -5.12 16.42 29.71
C PHE A 358 -3.72 16.90 30.06
N VAL A 359 -3.40 18.14 29.68
CA VAL A 359 -2.09 18.75 29.92
C VAL A 359 -2.26 19.87 30.94
N ASN A 360 -1.49 19.79 32.03
CA ASN A 360 -1.40 20.83 33.05
C ASN A 360 -0.46 21.93 32.59
N THR A 361 -0.97 23.13 32.35
CA THR A 361 -0.13 24.26 31.93
C THR A 361 -0.65 25.57 32.50
N THR A 362 -0.04 26.68 32.08
CA THR A 362 -0.43 28.04 32.43
C THR A 362 -0.66 28.85 31.17
N SER A 363 -1.61 29.78 31.21
CA SER A 363 -1.87 30.72 30.12
C SER A 363 -0.70 31.66 29.89
N SER A 364 -0.71 32.43 28.80
CA SER A 364 0.31 33.47 28.55
C SER A 364 0.37 34.54 29.64
N LYS A 365 -0.67 34.65 30.47
CA LYS A 365 -0.74 35.54 31.64
C LYS A 365 -0.38 34.86 32.96
N GLY A 366 0.05 33.60 32.93
CA GLY A 366 0.42 32.82 34.11
C GLY A 366 -0.75 32.24 34.90
N GLU A 367 -1.97 32.22 34.33
CA GLU A 367 -3.14 31.64 35.00
C GLU A 367 -3.19 30.12 34.78
N PRO A 368 -3.53 29.30 35.79
CA PRO A 368 -3.58 27.85 35.65
C PRO A 368 -4.68 27.42 34.68
N GLN A 369 -4.35 26.54 33.73
CA GLN A 369 -5.29 26.05 32.72
C GLN A 369 -5.06 24.58 32.41
N VAL A 370 -6.10 23.92 31.92
CA VAL A 370 -6.01 22.57 31.33
C VAL A 370 -6.16 22.69 29.83
N ILE A 371 -5.21 22.10 29.10
CA ILE A 371 -5.39 21.83 27.67
C ILE A 371 -5.90 20.41 27.53
N LEU A 372 -7.01 20.28 26.84
CA LEU A 372 -7.61 19.03 26.44
C LEU A 372 -7.25 18.76 24.98
N ILE A 373 -6.69 17.58 24.72
CA ILE A 373 -6.50 17.05 23.37
C ILE A 373 -7.34 15.79 23.26
N GLY A 374 -8.43 15.84 22.49
CA GLY A 374 -9.28 14.69 22.20
C GLY A 374 -8.93 14.09 20.85
N VAL A 375 -8.83 12.77 20.80
CA VAL A 375 -8.52 12.02 19.58
C VAL A 375 -9.50 10.88 19.41
N LYS A 376 -10.08 10.80 18.21
CA LYS A 376 -10.77 9.61 17.73
C LYS A 376 -10.05 9.10 16.49
N GLU A 377 -9.54 7.87 16.56
CA GLU A 377 -8.80 7.26 15.46
C GLU A 377 -9.72 7.05 14.24
N GLY A 378 -9.16 7.26 13.05
CA GLY A 378 -9.84 7.11 11.75
C GLY A 378 -9.17 6.04 10.91
N SER A 379 -8.91 6.35 9.63
CA SER A 379 -8.12 5.48 8.76
C SER A 379 -6.69 5.22 9.28
N PRO A 380 -6.04 4.11 8.88
CA PRO A 380 -4.64 3.86 9.24
C PRO A 380 -3.68 4.97 8.80
N GLU A 381 -3.92 5.62 7.65
CA GLU A 381 -3.13 6.79 7.23
C GLU A 381 -3.33 7.98 8.17
N PHE A 382 -4.53 8.15 8.71
CA PHE A 382 -4.88 9.24 9.62
C PHE A 382 -4.17 9.15 10.97
N LYS A 383 -3.85 7.95 11.45
CA LYS A 383 -3.09 7.75 12.70
C LYS A 383 -1.74 8.48 12.68
N THR A 384 -0.99 8.34 11.58
CA THR A 384 0.30 9.02 11.40
C THR A 384 0.12 10.54 11.40
N THR A 385 -0.96 11.03 10.80
CA THR A 385 -1.29 12.46 10.77
C THR A 385 -1.57 13.00 12.18
N ILE A 386 -2.34 12.27 12.98
CA ILE A 386 -2.60 12.62 14.38
C ILE A 386 -1.28 12.68 15.16
N ASP A 387 -0.45 11.64 15.07
CA ASP A 387 0.82 11.57 15.81
C ASP A 387 1.73 12.77 15.50
N ASN A 388 1.72 13.24 14.26
CA ASN A 388 2.47 14.42 13.85
C ASN A 388 1.88 15.75 14.36
N ILE A 389 0.54 15.88 14.38
CA ILE A 389 -0.09 17.05 15.02
C ILE A 389 0.30 17.08 16.49
N LEU A 390 0.19 15.95 17.18
CA LEU A 390 0.57 15.81 18.58
C LEU A 390 2.06 16.12 18.82
N SER A 391 2.97 15.65 17.97
CA SER A 391 4.40 15.92 18.14
C SER A 391 4.77 17.40 17.91
N SER A 392 3.97 18.13 17.12
CA SER A 392 4.19 19.55 16.84
C SER A 392 3.75 20.50 17.97
N ILE A 393 2.94 20.03 18.93
CA ILE A 393 2.35 20.89 19.97
C ILE A 393 3.44 21.44 20.89
N LYS A 394 3.50 22.77 21.03
CA LYS A 394 4.42 23.47 21.93
C LYS A 394 3.61 24.31 22.90
N PHE A 395 4.07 24.33 24.15
CA PHE A 395 3.50 25.11 25.23
C PHE A 395 4.48 26.22 25.61
N ARG A 396 3.96 27.40 25.98
CA ARG A 396 4.75 28.52 26.53
C ARG A 396 5.88 29.02 25.60
N GLN A 397 5.54 29.40 24.37
CA GLN A 397 6.45 30.15 23.49
C GLN A 397 6.42 31.65 23.76
#